data_AF-A0A8E1RLA8-F1
#
_entry.id   AF-A0A8E1RLA8-F1
#
_cell.length_a   1.000
_cell.length_b   1.000
_cell.length_c   1.000
_cell.angle_alpha   90.00
_cell.angle_beta   90.00
_cell.angle_gamma   90.00
#
_symmetry.space_group_name_H-M   'P 1'
#
loop_
_entity.id
_entity.type
_entity.pdbx_description
1 polymer ?
#
loop_
_entity_poly.entity_id
_entity_poly.type
_entity_poly.pdbx_seq_one_letter_code
_entity_poly.pdbx_strand_id
1 'polypeptide(L)'
;MMIQVTINNKFQKREGTYKEILNNGVLDDLVKKVTGHTDYDVKYIDKINKGRLVVIEQENEKDFVCLSDDCPAGRNSYFQSFPTTVNKYILDKHTNKRIFYYNLPTPDKTNIETDYHRMMYRLMATIGTEFLNATEYLKKPIVAFNSVADFIRIRTNELSRQQNNSTYVTVDESSNTVIYGKVYGANKYETTLISIAMNALTMAKTTLYEFVEKNLKELPKASRNALEKIGIKIVKIDSELEKHEFEKGNSLRSPKYISNLLAIYGPKHCAFCDCDIPQLIQGAHIYPVADIKKLAVPLEKKIEMATDGKNGLWLCNNHHKLLDSGIITLSTNGDIKINTEALEKTSLNFIKNSLVLSRLPEDVITPNFVSYLNKRISAAS
;
A
#
# COMPACT_ATOMS: atom_id res chain seq x y z
N MET A 1 -39.84 -17.53 -5.05
CA MET A 1 -38.89 -16.61 -4.40
C MET A 1 -38.63 -15.50 -5.40
N MET A 2 -38.99 -14.25 -5.09
CA MET A 2 -38.86 -13.15 -6.06
C MET A 2 -37.43 -12.60 -5.98
N ILE A 3 -36.62 -12.90 -6.99
CA ILE A 3 -35.24 -12.42 -7.09
C ILE A 3 -35.27 -11.08 -7.82
N GLN A 4 -34.80 -10.02 -7.17
CA GLN A 4 -34.77 -8.69 -7.78
C GLN A 4 -33.34 -8.30 -8.14
N VAL A 5 -33.12 -7.98 -9.41
CA VAL A 5 -31.83 -7.55 -9.94
C VAL A 5 -31.89 -6.07 -10.31
N THR A 6 -31.02 -5.26 -9.72
CA THR A 6 -30.94 -3.82 -9.98
C THR A 6 -29.61 -3.44 -10.63
N ILE A 7 -29.69 -2.75 -11.78
CA ILE A 7 -28.52 -2.35 -12.56
C ILE A 7 -28.67 -0.88 -12.99
N ASN A 8 -27.71 -0.04 -12.61
CA ASN A 8 -27.58 1.28 -13.24
C ASN A 8 -27.11 1.08 -14.68
N ASN A 9 -27.84 1.64 -15.65
CA ASN A 9 -27.74 1.21 -17.04
C ASN A 9 -26.67 1.95 -17.86
N LYS A 10 -26.24 3.16 -17.47
CA LYS A 10 -25.28 3.95 -18.27
C LYS A 10 -23.83 3.65 -17.92
N PHE A 11 -22.97 3.57 -18.93
CA PHE A 11 -21.51 3.59 -18.71
C PHE A 11 -21.02 4.97 -18.25
N GLN A 12 -19.83 5.01 -17.66
CA GLN A 12 -19.23 6.26 -17.17
C GLN A 12 -18.38 6.97 -18.24
N LYS A 13 -17.74 6.22 -19.14
CA LYS A 13 -16.67 6.72 -20.03
C LYS A 13 -16.86 6.35 -21.51
N ARG A 14 -17.99 5.72 -21.86
CA ARG A 14 -18.33 5.36 -23.25
C ARG A 14 -19.84 5.40 -23.45
N GLU A 15 -20.26 5.42 -24.70
CA GLU A 15 -21.66 5.27 -25.11
C GLU A 15 -22.11 3.80 -24.98
N GLY A 16 -23.42 3.57 -25.00
CA GLY A 16 -24.04 2.26 -24.79
C GLY A 16 -24.50 1.99 -23.36
N THR A 17 -25.02 0.79 -23.12
CA THR A 17 -25.67 0.43 -21.85
C THR A 17 -25.28 -0.94 -21.31
N TYR A 18 -25.44 -1.13 -19.98
CA TYR A 18 -25.25 -2.46 -19.37
C TYR A 18 -26.26 -3.48 -19.89
N LYS A 19 -27.48 -3.03 -20.24
CA LYS A 19 -28.49 -3.87 -20.87
C LYS A 19 -27.99 -4.49 -22.19
N GLU A 20 -27.19 -3.77 -22.97
CA GLU A 20 -26.63 -4.27 -24.24
C GLU A 20 -25.54 -5.32 -24.05
N ILE A 21 -24.75 -5.25 -22.98
CA ILE A 21 -23.67 -6.23 -22.74
C ILE A 21 -24.14 -7.45 -21.93
N LEU A 22 -25.27 -7.33 -21.23
CA LEU A 22 -25.84 -8.38 -20.39
C LEU A 22 -26.98 -9.18 -21.07
N ASN A 23 -27.26 -8.91 -22.35
CA ASN A 23 -28.39 -9.47 -23.12
C ASN A 23 -28.19 -10.90 -23.67
N ASN A 24 -26.97 -11.41 -23.74
CA ASN A 24 -26.64 -12.70 -24.38
C ASN A 24 -26.64 -13.90 -23.40
N GLY A 25 -27.60 -13.96 -22.48
CA GLY A 25 -27.62 -14.98 -21.41
C GLY A 25 -26.54 -14.77 -20.32
N VAL A 26 -25.74 -13.70 -20.44
CA VAL A 26 -24.73 -13.34 -19.42
C VAL A 26 -25.39 -13.02 -18.09
N LEU A 27 -26.52 -12.30 -18.10
CA LEU A 27 -27.26 -12.02 -16.88
C LEU A 27 -27.85 -13.29 -16.26
N ASP A 28 -28.38 -14.18 -17.09
CA ASP A 28 -28.95 -15.45 -16.64
C ASP A 28 -27.89 -16.34 -15.99
N ASP A 29 -26.71 -16.45 -16.61
CA ASP A 29 -25.58 -17.19 -16.06
C ASP A 29 -25.10 -16.58 -14.74
N LEU A 30 -24.92 -15.25 -14.69
CA LEU A 30 -24.52 -14.53 -13.48
C LEU A 30 -25.53 -14.75 -12.35
N VAL A 31 -26.83 -14.54 -12.60
CA VAL A 31 -27.87 -14.72 -11.58
C VAL A 31 -27.92 -16.17 -11.13
N LYS A 32 -27.85 -17.14 -12.05
CA LYS A 32 -27.82 -18.56 -11.72
C LYS A 32 -26.61 -18.94 -10.88
N LYS A 33 -25.42 -18.40 -11.15
CA LYS A 33 -24.21 -18.68 -10.36
C LYS A 33 -24.27 -18.08 -8.95
N VAL A 34 -24.92 -16.93 -8.78
CA VAL A 34 -25.10 -16.29 -7.44
C VAL A 34 -26.19 -16.98 -6.63
N THR A 35 -27.28 -17.38 -7.30
CA THR A 35 -28.55 -17.70 -6.62
C THR A 35 -29.02 -19.13 -6.80
N GLY A 36 -28.49 -19.86 -7.77
CA GLY A 36 -28.99 -21.18 -8.19
C GLY A 36 -30.24 -21.13 -9.07
N HIS A 37 -30.82 -19.95 -9.31
CA HIS A 37 -32.10 -19.78 -10.01
C HIS A 37 -31.95 -18.92 -11.27
N THR A 38 -32.90 -19.08 -12.20
CA THR A 38 -32.98 -18.31 -13.45
C THR A 38 -34.23 -17.45 -13.56
N ASP A 39 -35.15 -17.56 -12.60
CA ASP A 39 -36.37 -16.74 -12.55
C ASP A 39 -36.11 -15.50 -11.69
N TYR A 40 -36.10 -14.32 -12.31
CA TYR A 40 -35.77 -13.05 -11.67
C TYR A 40 -36.38 -11.86 -12.40
N ASP A 41 -36.62 -10.78 -11.65
CA ASP A 41 -37.03 -9.49 -12.18
C ASP A 41 -35.83 -8.55 -12.29
N VAL A 42 -35.58 -8.01 -13.49
CA VAL A 42 -34.49 -7.04 -13.70
C VAL A 42 -34.99 -5.62 -13.88
N LYS A 43 -34.42 -4.70 -13.10
CA LYS A 43 -34.64 -3.26 -13.16
C LYS A 43 -33.39 -2.53 -13.63
N TYR A 44 -33.44 -2.02 -14.85
CA TYR A 44 -32.45 -1.09 -15.38
C TYR A 44 -32.81 0.35 -15.00
N ILE A 45 -31.92 1.03 -14.30
CA ILE A 45 -32.09 2.42 -13.85
C ILE A 45 -31.29 3.34 -14.77
N ASP A 46 -31.89 4.40 -15.29
CA ASP A 46 -31.25 5.36 -16.21
C ASP A 46 -30.22 6.28 -15.51
N LYS A 47 -29.16 5.69 -14.95
CA LYS A 47 -28.10 6.37 -14.20
C LYS A 47 -26.74 5.74 -14.52
N ILE A 48 -25.67 6.49 -14.27
CA ILE A 48 -24.30 5.99 -14.40
C ILE A 48 -24.04 4.88 -13.39
N ASN A 49 -23.50 3.75 -13.88
CA ASN A 49 -23.07 2.65 -13.03
C ASN A 49 -21.68 2.91 -12.45
N LYS A 50 -21.66 3.42 -11.22
CA LYS A 50 -20.42 3.53 -10.44
C LYS A 50 -20.09 2.17 -9.84
N GLY A 51 -18.98 1.58 -10.28
CA GLY A 51 -18.47 0.30 -9.77
C GLY A 51 -18.75 -0.91 -10.67
N ARG A 52 -19.39 -0.73 -11.84
CA ARG A 52 -19.84 -1.84 -12.69
C ARG A 52 -20.65 -2.87 -11.89
N LEU A 53 -21.55 -2.34 -11.08
CA LEU A 53 -22.26 -3.07 -10.04
C LEU A 53 -23.60 -3.60 -10.56
N VAL A 54 -23.84 -4.88 -10.31
CA VAL A 54 -25.16 -5.50 -10.30
C VAL A 54 -25.50 -5.81 -8.85
N VAL A 55 -26.69 -5.40 -8.40
CA VAL A 55 -27.20 -5.73 -7.07
C VAL A 55 -28.29 -6.78 -7.22
N ILE A 56 -28.17 -7.88 -6.50
CA ILE A 56 -29.18 -8.94 -6.46
C ILE A 56 -29.73 -9.00 -5.04
N GLU A 57 -31.06 -8.90 -4.90
CA GLU A 57 -31.76 -8.94 -3.62
C GLU A 57 -32.72 -10.12 -3.60
N GLN A 58 -32.66 -10.90 -2.51
CA GLN A 58 -33.51 -12.07 -2.27
C GLN A 58 -33.90 -12.11 -0.81
N GLU A 59 -35.19 -11.97 -0.50
CA GLU A 59 -35.69 -12.01 0.89
C GLU A 59 -34.86 -11.13 1.85
N ASN A 60 -33.91 -11.71 2.58
CA ASN A 60 -33.02 -11.04 3.53
C ASN A 60 -31.54 -10.94 3.09
N GLU A 61 -31.20 -11.41 1.90
CA GLU A 61 -29.85 -11.40 1.33
C GLU A 61 -29.67 -10.28 0.31
N LYS A 62 -28.49 -9.67 0.31
CA LYS A 62 -28.10 -8.65 -0.66
C LYS A 62 -26.70 -8.89 -1.22
N ASP A 63 -26.65 -9.24 -2.49
CA ASP A 63 -25.41 -9.57 -3.17
C ASP A 63 -24.92 -8.43 -4.06
N PHE A 64 -23.62 -8.15 -3.97
CA PHE A 64 -22.95 -7.12 -4.73
C PHE A 64 -22.03 -7.77 -5.75
N VAL A 65 -22.42 -7.77 -7.03
CA VAL A 65 -21.62 -8.37 -8.10
C VAL A 65 -20.91 -7.26 -8.87
N CYS A 66 -19.58 -7.24 -8.83
CA CYS A 66 -18.78 -6.36 -9.66
C CYS A 66 -18.45 -7.06 -10.99
N LEU A 67 -18.79 -6.42 -12.10
CA LEU A 67 -18.40 -6.86 -13.44
C LEU A 67 -16.98 -6.37 -13.76
N SER A 68 -16.20 -7.19 -14.47
CA SER A 68 -14.91 -6.77 -15.02
C SER A 68 -15.07 -5.70 -16.11
N ASP A 69 -13.96 -5.08 -16.52
CA ASP A 69 -13.94 -4.26 -17.74
C ASP A 69 -14.05 -5.17 -18.96
N ASP A 70 -15.03 -4.94 -19.83
CA ASP A 70 -15.12 -5.63 -21.12
C ASP A 70 -14.24 -4.99 -22.19
N CYS A 71 -13.74 -3.76 -21.97
CA CYS A 71 -12.87 -3.04 -22.89
C CYS A 71 -11.78 -2.25 -22.15
N PRO A 72 -10.86 -2.91 -21.41
CA PRO A 72 -9.88 -2.21 -20.60
C PRO A 72 -8.86 -1.41 -21.43
N ALA A 73 -8.76 -0.11 -21.16
CA ALA A 73 -7.77 0.78 -21.76
C ALA A 73 -6.36 0.66 -21.12
N GLY A 74 -6.16 -0.25 -20.16
CA GLY A 74 -4.88 -0.56 -19.54
C GLY A 74 -5.02 -1.37 -18.25
N ARG A 75 -3.90 -1.85 -17.69
CA ARG A 75 -3.89 -2.76 -16.52
C ARG A 75 -4.71 -2.27 -15.32
N ASN A 76 -4.71 -0.95 -15.07
CA ASN A 76 -5.43 -0.38 -13.93
C ASN A 76 -6.94 -0.26 -14.19
N SER A 77 -7.38 -0.04 -15.44
CA SER A 77 -8.81 0.19 -15.73
C SER A 77 -9.66 -1.05 -15.46
N TYR A 78 -9.03 -2.23 -15.55
CA TYR A 78 -9.66 -3.52 -15.28
C TYR A 78 -10.25 -3.60 -13.86
N PHE A 79 -9.52 -3.10 -12.85
CA PHE A 79 -9.93 -3.18 -11.44
C PHE A 79 -10.41 -1.87 -10.83
N GLN A 80 -10.27 -0.72 -11.50
CA GLN A 80 -10.61 0.61 -10.94
C GLN A 80 -12.04 0.71 -10.38
N SER A 81 -12.98 -0.06 -10.94
CA SER A 81 -14.37 -0.09 -10.49
C SER A 81 -14.59 -0.91 -9.22
N PHE A 82 -13.75 -1.93 -8.98
CA PHE A 82 -13.95 -2.88 -7.90
C PHE A 82 -13.92 -2.22 -6.50
N PRO A 83 -12.96 -1.34 -6.15
CA PRO A 83 -12.96 -0.68 -4.84
C PRO A 83 -14.21 0.20 -4.61
N THR A 84 -14.82 0.72 -5.69
CA THR A 84 -16.09 1.46 -5.58
C THR A 84 -17.24 0.54 -5.16
N THR A 85 -17.26 -0.70 -5.68
CA THR A 85 -18.21 -1.73 -5.28
C THR A 85 -17.98 -2.19 -3.84
N VAL A 86 -16.73 -2.42 -3.45
CA VAL A 86 -16.37 -2.77 -2.07
C VAL A 86 -16.81 -1.68 -1.08
N ASN A 87 -16.60 -0.40 -1.41
CA ASN A 87 -17.08 0.70 -0.56
C ASN A 87 -18.59 0.65 -0.35
N LYS A 88 -19.36 0.37 -1.41
CA LYS A 88 -20.82 0.23 -1.30
C LYS A 88 -21.19 -0.99 -0.44
N TYR A 89 -20.55 -2.13 -0.67
CA TYR A 89 -20.73 -3.35 0.11
C TYR A 89 -20.48 -3.10 1.61
N ILE A 90 -19.34 -2.50 1.98
CA ILE A 90 -19.00 -2.19 3.37
C ILE A 90 -20.02 -1.23 3.99
N LEU A 91 -20.37 -0.16 3.28
CA LEU A 91 -21.25 0.90 3.81
C LEU A 91 -22.70 0.47 3.92
N ASP A 92 -23.14 -0.52 3.14
CA ASP A 92 -24.49 -1.07 3.21
C ASP A 92 -24.81 -1.63 4.62
N LYS A 93 -26.08 -1.53 5.02
CA LYS A 93 -26.59 -1.88 6.36
C LYS A 93 -27.07 -3.33 6.47
N HIS A 94 -27.28 -4.02 5.34
CA HIS A 94 -27.69 -5.43 5.36
C HIS A 94 -26.61 -6.26 6.05
N THR A 95 -27.05 -7.18 6.91
CA THR A 95 -26.19 -8.09 7.67
C THR A 95 -25.84 -9.31 6.83
N ASN A 96 -26.81 -9.87 6.11
CA ASN A 96 -26.57 -10.95 5.17
C ASN A 96 -26.31 -10.37 3.77
N LYS A 97 -25.04 -10.22 3.45
CA LYS A 97 -24.58 -9.69 2.17
C LYS A 97 -23.30 -10.38 1.76
N ARG A 98 -23.15 -10.59 0.45
CA ARG A 98 -21.94 -11.17 -0.14
C ARG A 98 -21.42 -10.27 -1.25
N ILE A 99 -20.16 -10.47 -1.61
CA ILE A 99 -19.51 -9.74 -2.69
C ILE A 99 -18.91 -10.71 -3.70
N PHE A 100 -19.27 -10.50 -4.96
CA PHE A 100 -18.87 -11.36 -6.07
C PHE A 100 -18.12 -10.57 -7.13
N TYR A 101 -17.31 -11.29 -7.89
CA TYR A 101 -16.69 -10.79 -9.12
C TYR A 101 -17.06 -11.68 -10.31
N TYR A 102 -17.46 -11.05 -11.41
CA TYR A 102 -17.83 -11.71 -12.64
C TYR A 102 -17.00 -11.17 -13.81
N ASN A 103 -16.28 -12.05 -14.50
CA ASN A 103 -15.50 -11.70 -15.68
C ASN A 103 -16.41 -11.62 -16.90
N LEU A 104 -16.40 -10.48 -17.57
CA LEU A 104 -16.98 -10.31 -18.90
C LEU A 104 -15.97 -10.73 -19.96
N PRO A 105 -16.44 -11.18 -21.15
CA PRO A 105 -15.59 -11.37 -22.31
C PRO A 105 -14.75 -10.12 -22.59
N THR A 106 -13.46 -10.32 -22.86
CA THR A 106 -12.52 -9.25 -23.24
C THR A 106 -11.97 -9.52 -24.64
N PRO A 107 -11.49 -8.49 -25.37
CA PRO A 107 -10.87 -8.70 -26.68
C PRO A 107 -9.69 -9.68 -26.58
N ASP A 108 -9.52 -10.54 -27.58
CA ASP A 108 -8.58 -11.69 -27.64
C ASP A 108 -7.10 -11.40 -27.30
N LYS A 109 -6.71 -10.12 -27.23
CA LYS A 109 -5.33 -9.68 -26.93
C LYS A 109 -5.15 -9.15 -25.50
N THR A 110 -6.19 -9.13 -24.68
CA THR A 110 -6.14 -8.56 -23.33
C THR A 110 -5.52 -9.56 -22.35
N ASN A 111 -4.29 -9.30 -21.90
CA ASN A 111 -3.69 -10.13 -20.85
C ASN A 111 -4.21 -9.71 -19.46
N ILE A 112 -5.11 -10.52 -18.92
CA ILE A 112 -5.73 -10.33 -17.59
C ILE A 112 -5.04 -11.14 -16.48
N GLU A 113 -3.84 -11.69 -16.72
CA GLU A 113 -3.12 -12.54 -15.77
C GLU A 113 -1.67 -12.09 -15.50
N THR A 114 -1.35 -10.82 -15.73
CA THR A 114 -0.03 -10.27 -15.34
C THR A 114 0.14 -10.28 -13.81
N ASP A 115 1.38 -10.14 -13.31
CA ASP A 115 1.66 -10.13 -11.86
C ASP A 115 0.83 -9.09 -11.10
N TYR A 116 0.55 -7.93 -11.72
CA TYR A 116 -0.36 -6.94 -11.17
C TYR A 116 -1.79 -7.46 -11.06
N HIS A 117 -2.33 -8.09 -12.10
CA HIS A 117 -3.67 -8.67 -12.06
C HIS A 117 -3.77 -9.75 -11.00
N ARG A 118 -2.74 -10.62 -10.90
CA ARG A 118 -2.66 -11.63 -9.86
C ARG A 118 -2.71 -11.02 -8.48
N MET A 119 -1.89 -10.02 -8.19
CA MET A 119 -1.95 -9.31 -6.92
C MET A 119 -3.36 -8.76 -6.64
N MET A 120 -4.01 -8.12 -7.61
CA MET A 120 -5.35 -7.56 -7.44
C MET A 120 -6.40 -8.64 -7.16
N TYR A 121 -6.41 -9.76 -7.91
CA TYR A 121 -7.32 -10.88 -7.62
C TYR A 121 -7.09 -11.46 -6.23
N ARG A 122 -5.84 -11.57 -5.78
CA ARG A 122 -5.53 -12.05 -4.44
C ARG A 122 -6.01 -11.08 -3.37
N LEU A 123 -5.89 -9.77 -3.57
CA LEU A 123 -6.46 -8.76 -2.67
C LEU A 123 -7.99 -8.89 -2.58
N MET A 124 -8.66 -9.09 -3.71
CA MET A 124 -10.11 -9.30 -3.77
C MET A 124 -10.52 -10.58 -3.02
N ALA A 125 -9.83 -11.70 -3.25
CA ALA A 125 -10.08 -12.94 -2.52
C ALA A 125 -9.84 -12.78 -1.01
N THR A 126 -8.83 -12.00 -0.62
CA THR A 126 -8.48 -11.72 0.79
C THR A 126 -9.61 -11.01 1.54
N ILE A 127 -10.38 -10.15 0.85
CA ILE A 127 -11.53 -9.46 1.46
C ILE A 127 -12.83 -10.28 1.40
N GLY A 128 -12.75 -11.56 1.01
CA GLY A 128 -13.90 -12.47 0.93
C GLY A 128 -14.69 -12.38 -0.38
N THR A 129 -14.07 -11.94 -1.47
CA THR A 129 -14.76 -11.90 -2.78
C THR A 129 -14.80 -13.27 -3.42
N GLU A 130 -15.99 -13.70 -3.80
CA GLU A 130 -16.21 -14.94 -4.55
C GLU A 130 -16.16 -14.68 -6.06
N PHE A 131 -15.44 -15.53 -6.79
CA PHE A 131 -15.27 -15.40 -8.23
C PHE A 131 -16.16 -16.39 -8.97
N LEU A 132 -17.18 -15.88 -9.68
CA LEU A 132 -18.26 -16.71 -10.23
C LEU A 132 -17.84 -17.55 -11.44
N ASN A 133 -16.91 -17.04 -12.25
CA ASN A 133 -16.50 -17.66 -13.51
C ASN A 133 -14.98 -17.58 -13.73
N ALA A 134 -14.18 -17.45 -12.67
CA ALA A 134 -12.72 -17.30 -12.81
C ALA A 134 -12.07 -18.46 -13.58
N THR A 135 -12.51 -19.71 -13.40
CA THR A 135 -11.93 -20.89 -14.07
C THR A 135 -12.13 -20.90 -15.59
N GLU A 136 -13.08 -20.11 -16.09
CA GLU A 136 -13.33 -19.98 -17.53
C GLU A 136 -12.35 -18.99 -18.19
N TYR A 137 -11.79 -18.06 -17.40
CA TYR A 137 -10.95 -16.95 -17.89
C TYR A 137 -9.50 -17.03 -17.41
N LEU A 138 -9.25 -17.73 -16.30
CA LEU A 138 -7.96 -17.75 -15.62
C LEU A 138 -7.34 -19.14 -15.65
N LYS A 139 -6.06 -19.21 -16.00
CA LYS A 139 -5.27 -20.45 -16.06
C LYS A 139 -4.80 -20.93 -14.69
N LYS A 140 -4.52 -19.99 -13.78
CA LYS A 140 -4.07 -20.31 -12.41
C LYS A 140 -5.17 -19.94 -11.42
N PRO A 141 -5.36 -20.74 -10.36
CA PRO A 141 -6.32 -20.43 -9.31
C PRO A 141 -5.95 -19.14 -8.59
N ILE A 142 -6.97 -18.47 -8.06
CA ILE A 142 -6.79 -17.29 -7.20
C ILE A 142 -6.63 -17.79 -5.76
N VAL A 143 -5.57 -17.34 -5.10
CA VAL A 143 -5.28 -17.71 -3.70
C VAL A 143 -5.16 -16.44 -2.86
N ALA A 144 -5.96 -16.30 -1.82
CA ALA A 144 -5.89 -15.13 -0.92
C ALA A 144 -4.49 -14.95 -0.32
N PHE A 145 -4.18 -13.74 0.13
CA PHE A 145 -3.04 -13.53 1.02
C PHE A 145 -3.35 -14.15 2.38
N ASN A 146 -2.34 -14.69 3.05
CA ASN A 146 -2.52 -15.33 4.36
C ASN A 146 -2.09 -14.43 5.53
N SER A 147 -1.33 -13.37 5.26
CA SER A 147 -0.77 -12.46 6.26
C SER A 147 -0.30 -11.16 5.61
N VAL A 148 -0.14 -10.10 6.42
CA VAL A 148 0.46 -8.84 5.98
C VAL A 148 1.91 -9.06 5.49
N ALA A 149 2.67 -9.95 6.14
CA ALA A 149 4.04 -10.28 5.73
C ALA A 149 4.10 -10.95 4.34
N ASP A 150 3.14 -11.83 4.02
CA ASP A 150 3.03 -12.44 2.70
C ASP A 150 2.77 -11.40 1.61
N PHE A 151 1.88 -10.43 1.87
CA PHE A 151 1.65 -9.31 0.96
C PHE A 151 2.92 -8.48 0.73
N ILE A 152 3.62 -8.09 1.82
CA ILE A 152 4.84 -7.30 1.72
C ILE A 152 5.91 -8.02 0.89
N ARG A 153 6.16 -9.31 1.17
CA ARG A 153 7.16 -10.11 0.45
C ARG A 153 6.86 -10.15 -1.05
N ILE A 154 5.62 -10.41 -1.42
CA ILE A 154 5.20 -10.58 -2.81
C ILE A 154 5.21 -9.25 -3.55
N ARG A 155 4.74 -8.18 -2.91
CA ARG A 155 4.82 -6.82 -3.47
C ARG A 155 6.27 -6.39 -3.73
N THR A 156 7.20 -6.86 -2.90
CA THR A 156 8.63 -6.53 -3.02
C THR A 156 9.33 -7.37 -4.07
N ASN A 157 9.07 -8.67 -4.14
CA ASN A 157 9.82 -9.58 -5.00
C ASN A 157 9.25 -9.69 -6.42
N GLU A 158 7.92 -9.57 -6.58
CA GLU A 158 7.25 -9.84 -7.86
C GLU A 158 6.90 -8.56 -8.63
N LEU A 159 6.83 -7.41 -7.95
CA LEU A 159 6.34 -6.15 -8.54
C LEU A 159 7.35 -5.00 -8.51
N SER A 160 8.57 -5.23 -8.00
CA SER A 160 9.65 -4.23 -7.90
C SER A 160 10.35 -3.92 -9.23
N ARG A 161 9.58 -3.67 -10.28
CA ARG A 161 10.13 -2.89 -11.39
C ARG A 161 10.14 -1.42 -10.97
N GLN A 162 11.35 -0.94 -10.67
CA GLN A 162 11.77 0.46 -10.52
C GLN A 162 10.65 1.52 -10.37
N GLN A 163 10.59 2.10 -9.17
CA GLN A 163 10.16 3.47 -8.86
C GLN A 163 8.66 3.86 -8.83
N ASN A 164 7.69 2.98 -9.13
CA ASN A 164 6.27 3.39 -9.17
C ASN A 164 5.32 2.63 -8.23
N ASN A 165 5.75 2.31 -7.01
CA ASN A 165 4.85 1.79 -5.99
C ASN A 165 3.85 2.86 -5.54
N SER A 166 2.56 2.56 -5.72
CA SER A 166 1.43 3.42 -5.37
C SER A 166 1.12 3.42 -3.87
N THR A 167 1.45 2.34 -3.18
CA THR A 167 1.13 2.11 -1.77
C THR A 167 2.23 1.23 -1.16
N TYR A 168 2.73 1.64 0.00
CA TYR A 168 3.64 0.84 0.81
C TYR A 168 2.90 0.32 2.03
N VAL A 169 3.21 -0.91 2.44
CA VAL A 169 2.69 -1.54 3.66
C VAL A 169 3.88 -1.99 4.50
N THR A 170 3.81 -1.73 5.80
CA THR A 170 4.82 -2.14 6.77
C THR A 170 4.17 -2.42 8.11
N VAL A 171 4.98 -2.85 9.08
CA VAL A 171 4.56 -3.11 10.45
C VAL A 171 5.42 -2.26 11.39
N ASP A 172 4.78 -1.64 12.38
CA ASP A 172 5.47 -0.85 13.40
C ASP A 172 6.00 -1.72 14.55
N GLU A 173 6.76 -1.12 15.47
CA GLU A 173 7.36 -1.83 16.61
C GLU A 173 6.33 -2.50 17.53
N SER A 174 5.08 -2.03 17.50
CA SER A 174 3.94 -2.59 18.25
C SER A 174 3.13 -3.61 17.45
N SER A 175 3.64 -4.06 16.30
CA SER A 175 2.98 -4.98 15.38
C SER A 175 1.70 -4.44 14.72
N ASN A 176 1.46 -3.12 14.77
CA ASN A 176 0.37 -2.51 14.03
C ASN A 176 0.70 -2.46 12.54
N THR A 177 -0.33 -2.61 11.72
CA THR A 177 -0.19 -2.48 10.27
C THR A 177 -0.23 -1.01 9.87
N VAL A 178 0.80 -0.58 9.15
CA VAL A 178 0.95 0.81 8.71
C VAL A 178 1.00 0.86 7.18
N ILE A 179 0.17 1.72 6.60
CA ILE A 179 0.00 1.83 5.15
C ILE A 179 0.30 3.27 4.75
N TYR A 180 1.15 3.45 3.75
CA TYR A 180 1.45 4.73 3.12
C TYR A 180 0.88 4.72 1.71
N GLY A 181 -0.27 5.36 1.51
CA GLY A 181 -1.04 5.22 0.28
C GLY A 181 -1.13 6.52 -0.52
N LYS A 182 -0.81 6.46 -1.81
CA LYS A 182 -1.04 7.58 -2.73
C LYS A 182 -2.54 7.77 -2.94
N VAL A 183 -2.97 9.03 -2.86
CA VAL A 183 -4.39 9.41 -2.99
C VAL A 183 -4.77 9.91 -4.38
N TYR A 184 -3.80 10.12 -5.29
CA TYR A 184 -4.03 10.68 -6.62
C TYR A 184 -4.28 9.63 -7.72
N GLY A 185 -5.02 10.02 -8.76
CA GLY A 185 -5.17 9.24 -10.00
C GLY A 185 -5.82 7.87 -9.81
N ALA A 186 -5.26 6.85 -10.44
CA ALA A 186 -5.70 5.46 -10.31
C ALA A 186 -5.28 4.83 -8.97
N ASN A 187 -4.24 5.36 -8.33
CA ASN A 187 -3.65 4.80 -7.11
C ASN A 187 -4.62 4.84 -5.92
N LYS A 188 -5.55 5.79 -5.88
CA LYS A 188 -6.57 5.86 -4.82
C LYS A 188 -7.43 4.60 -4.70
N TYR A 189 -7.71 3.95 -5.83
CA TYR A 189 -8.49 2.72 -5.88
C TYR A 189 -7.68 1.55 -5.32
N GLU A 190 -6.41 1.44 -5.73
CA GLU A 190 -5.47 0.44 -5.22
C GLU A 190 -5.21 0.62 -3.72
N THR A 191 -4.91 1.85 -3.26
CA THR A 191 -4.77 2.20 -1.84
C THR A 191 -5.99 1.76 -1.04
N THR A 192 -7.19 2.08 -1.51
CA THR A 192 -8.43 1.68 -0.82
C THR A 192 -8.51 0.16 -0.66
N LEU A 193 -8.27 -0.60 -1.75
CA LEU A 193 -8.36 -2.06 -1.72
C LEU A 193 -7.29 -2.70 -0.84
N ILE A 194 -6.03 -2.24 -0.97
CA ILE A 194 -4.92 -2.71 -0.14
C ILE A 194 -5.24 -2.46 1.33
N SER A 195 -5.74 -1.27 1.69
CA SER A 195 -6.10 -0.96 3.08
C SER A 195 -7.16 -1.89 3.65
N ILE A 196 -8.21 -2.20 2.88
CA ILE A 196 -9.26 -3.13 3.32
C ILE A 196 -8.70 -4.54 3.48
N ALA A 197 -7.93 -5.02 2.49
CA ALA A 197 -7.33 -6.36 2.54
C ALA A 197 -6.34 -6.51 3.70
N MET A 198 -5.47 -5.53 3.93
CA MET A 198 -4.49 -5.59 5.03
C MET A 198 -5.19 -5.59 6.39
N ASN A 199 -6.27 -4.82 6.55
CA ASN A 199 -7.06 -4.82 7.77
C ASN A 199 -7.77 -6.16 8.01
N ALA A 200 -8.16 -6.87 6.95
CA ALA A 200 -8.74 -8.22 7.05
C ALA A 200 -7.71 -9.29 7.44
N LEU A 201 -6.41 -9.03 7.25
CA LEU A 201 -5.31 -9.96 7.54
C LEU A 201 -4.69 -9.80 8.93
N THR A 202 -5.15 -8.83 9.72
CA THR A 202 -4.53 -8.50 11.01
C THR A 202 -5.55 -8.31 12.11
N MET A 203 -5.18 -8.70 13.32
CA MET A 203 -5.91 -8.39 14.55
C MET A 203 -5.38 -7.12 15.23
N ALA A 204 -4.21 -6.62 14.80
CA ALA A 204 -3.63 -5.39 15.32
C ALA A 204 -4.30 -4.16 14.68
N LYS A 205 -3.96 -2.96 15.18
CA LYS A 205 -4.51 -1.73 14.61
C LYS A 205 -3.97 -1.51 13.20
N THR A 206 -4.81 -0.94 12.34
CA THR A 206 -4.40 -0.51 10.99
C THR A 206 -4.45 1.01 10.90
N THR A 207 -3.34 1.63 10.47
CA THR A 207 -3.28 3.07 10.18
C THR A 207 -2.91 3.31 8.72
N LEU A 208 -3.72 4.10 8.02
CA LEU A 208 -3.44 4.60 6.69
C LEU A 208 -2.95 6.06 6.77
N TYR A 209 -1.71 6.27 6.37
CA TYR A 209 -1.17 7.58 6.08
C TYR A 209 -1.41 7.95 4.61
N GLU A 210 -2.15 9.04 4.38
CA GLU A 210 -2.42 9.55 3.05
C GLU A 210 -1.23 10.36 2.54
N PHE A 211 -0.58 9.81 1.52
CA PHE A 211 0.54 10.45 0.84
C PHE A 211 0.02 11.41 -0.22
N VAL A 212 0.21 12.71 0.02
CA VAL A 212 -0.23 13.78 -0.86
C VAL A 212 0.72 13.91 -2.05
N GLU A 213 0.22 13.59 -3.24
CA GLU A 213 0.88 13.92 -4.51
C GLU A 213 0.01 14.88 -5.31
N LYS A 214 0.61 16.00 -5.75
CA LYS A 214 -0.05 17.03 -6.56
C LYS A 214 -1.28 17.64 -5.85
N ASN A 215 -2.42 17.74 -6.53
CA ASN A 215 -3.56 18.56 -6.11
C ASN A 215 -4.58 17.80 -5.24
N LEU A 216 -4.58 16.47 -5.24
CA LEU A 216 -5.50 15.69 -4.41
C LEU A 216 -4.82 15.36 -3.08
N LYS A 217 -5.43 15.81 -2.00
CA LYS A 217 -4.84 15.71 -0.66
C LYS A 217 -5.36 14.52 0.15
N GLU A 218 -6.46 13.90 -0.29
CA GLU A 218 -7.22 12.91 0.48
C GLU A 218 -7.90 11.89 -0.45
N LEU A 219 -8.16 10.69 0.07
CA LEU A 219 -9.01 9.70 -0.61
C LEU A 219 -10.45 10.22 -0.76
N PRO A 220 -11.21 9.72 -1.76
CA PRO A 220 -12.63 10.04 -1.89
C PRO A 220 -13.41 9.76 -0.61
N LYS A 221 -14.37 10.64 -0.26
CA LYS A 221 -15.20 10.53 0.95
C LYS A 221 -15.82 9.14 1.14
N ALA A 222 -16.33 8.53 0.07
CA ALA A 222 -16.89 7.19 0.14
C ALA A 222 -15.87 6.10 0.53
N SER A 223 -14.62 6.20 0.05
CA SER A 223 -13.56 5.28 0.48
C SER A 223 -13.21 5.52 1.95
N ARG A 224 -13.05 6.79 2.37
CA ARG A 224 -12.73 7.11 3.77
C ARG A 224 -13.78 6.58 4.73
N ASN A 225 -15.07 6.84 4.45
CA ASN A 225 -16.16 6.32 5.26
C ASN A 225 -16.15 4.79 5.37
N ALA A 226 -15.83 4.09 4.27
CA ALA A 226 -15.76 2.63 4.28
C ALA A 226 -14.58 2.13 5.13
N LEU A 227 -13.40 2.73 4.98
CA LEU A 227 -12.20 2.41 5.75
C LEU A 227 -12.40 2.67 7.25
N GLU A 228 -12.98 3.81 7.61
CA GLU A 228 -13.29 4.16 9.01
C GLU A 228 -14.33 3.21 9.60
N LYS A 229 -15.37 2.81 8.83
CA LYS A 229 -16.40 1.84 9.27
C LYS A 229 -15.82 0.48 9.65
N ILE A 230 -14.71 0.07 9.03
CA ILE A 230 -14.01 -1.20 9.34
C ILE A 230 -12.86 -1.03 10.35
N GLY A 231 -12.73 0.15 10.97
CA GLY A 231 -11.78 0.41 12.05
C GLY A 231 -10.39 0.90 11.64
N ILE A 232 -10.19 1.28 10.37
CA ILE A 232 -8.91 1.82 9.91
C ILE A 232 -8.79 3.29 10.30
N LYS A 233 -7.71 3.64 11.01
CA LYS A 233 -7.38 5.04 11.31
C LYS A 233 -6.76 5.70 10.08
N ILE A 234 -7.34 6.81 9.62
CA ILE A 234 -6.79 7.60 8.51
C ILE A 234 -6.08 8.83 9.06
N VAL A 235 -4.83 9.05 8.65
CA VAL A 235 -4.03 10.22 9.02
C VAL A 235 -3.50 10.88 7.75
N LYS A 236 -3.69 12.18 7.65
CA LYS A 236 -3.17 12.96 6.54
C LYS A 236 -1.73 13.38 6.82
N ILE A 237 -0.83 13.21 5.84
CA ILE A 237 0.52 13.76 5.92
C ILE A 237 0.47 15.21 5.45
N ASP A 238 0.46 16.15 6.39
CA ASP A 238 0.51 17.59 6.12
C ASP A 238 1.63 18.29 6.90
N SER A 239 1.84 19.57 6.60
CA SER A 239 2.92 20.36 7.20
C SER A 239 2.74 20.55 8.71
N GLU A 240 1.51 20.53 9.22
CA GLU A 240 1.24 20.74 10.65
C GLU A 240 1.63 19.49 11.45
N LEU A 241 1.27 18.31 10.94
CA LEU A 241 1.72 17.04 11.50
C LEU A 241 3.24 16.97 11.56
N GLU A 242 3.92 17.33 10.47
CA GLU A 242 5.38 17.29 10.40
C GLU A 242 6.05 18.30 11.33
N LYS A 243 5.49 19.50 11.49
CA LYS A 243 5.95 20.50 12.47
C LYS A 243 5.84 19.96 13.90
N HIS A 244 4.68 19.45 14.25
CA HIS A 244 4.42 18.90 15.58
C HIS A 244 5.33 17.70 15.91
N GLU A 245 5.50 16.76 14.97
CA GLU A 245 6.42 15.64 15.17
C GLU A 245 7.88 16.08 15.28
N PHE A 246 8.30 17.10 14.53
CA PHE A 246 9.65 17.67 14.63
C PHE A 246 9.90 18.34 15.99
N GLU A 247 8.90 19.00 16.57
CA GLU A 247 9.02 19.69 17.86
C GLU A 247 9.11 18.72 19.06
N LYS A 248 8.38 17.59 19.02
CA LYS A 248 8.28 16.62 20.12
C LYS A 248 9.60 16.05 20.64
N GLY A 249 10.65 15.96 19.82
CA GLY A 249 11.90 15.34 20.26
C GLY A 249 13.05 15.43 19.27
N ASN A 250 14.19 14.87 19.64
CA ASN A 250 15.42 14.91 18.83
C ASN A 250 15.59 13.72 17.87
N SER A 251 14.57 12.85 17.79
CA SER A 251 14.49 11.73 16.84
C SER A 251 13.16 11.86 16.09
N LEU A 252 13.20 12.46 14.90
CA LEU A 252 12.00 12.56 14.07
C LEU A 252 11.81 11.25 13.29
N ARG A 253 10.73 10.51 13.55
CA ARG A 253 10.35 9.36 12.70
C ARG A 253 8.96 9.58 12.13
N SER A 254 8.77 10.77 11.57
CA SER A 254 7.46 11.19 11.10
C SER A 254 6.99 10.34 9.92
N PRO A 255 5.67 10.30 9.68
CA PRO A 255 5.10 9.60 8.54
C PRO A 255 5.72 10.03 7.20
N LYS A 256 6.01 11.32 7.00
CA LYS A 256 6.66 11.80 5.78
C LYS A 256 8.07 11.23 5.62
N TYR A 257 8.89 11.27 6.67
CA TYR A 257 10.25 10.72 6.62
C TYR A 257 10.24 9.23 6.28
N ILE A 258 9.42 8.44 6.96
CA ILE A 258 9.28 6.99 6.69
C ILE A 258 8.80 6.75 5.25
N SER A 259 7.83 7.53 4.76
CA SER A 259 7.36 7.41 3.37
C SER A 259 8.45 7.72 2.35
N ASN A 260 9.32 8.69 2.63
CA ASN A 260 10.44 9.04 1.76
C ASN A 260 11.52 7.95 1.75
N LEU A 261 11.80 7.32 2.89
CA LEU A 261 12.69 6.16 2.95
C LEU A 261 12.11 4.97 2.17
N LEU A 262 10.82 4.69 2.34
CA LEU A 262 10.14 3.62 1.58
C LEU A 262 10.19 3.90 0.06
N ALA A 263 10.09 5.16 -0.35
CA ALA A 263 10.16 5.56 -1.75
C ALA A 263 11.56 5.34 -2.39
N ILE A 264 12.63 5.47 -1.60
CA ILE A 264 14.01 5.31 -2.07
C ILE A 264 14.47 3.86 -1.94
N TYR A 265 14.34 3.29 -0.74
CA TYR A 265 14.94 2.00 -0.39
C TYR A 265 13.94 0.83 -0.44
N GLY A 266 12.66 1.11 -0.65
CA GLY A 266 11.62 0.09 -0.57
C GLY A 266 11.35 -0.35 0.87
N PRO A 267 10.88 -1.60 1.08
CA PRO A 267 10.58 -2.13 2.40
C PRO A 267 11.78 -2.06 3.35
N LYS A 268 11.47 -2.13 4.65
CA LYS A 268 12.48 -2.11 5.71
C LYS A 268 13.41 -3.32 5.58
N HIS A 269 14.67 -3.06 5.28
CA HIS A 269 15.77 -4.02 5.31
C HIS A 269 17.00 -3.28 5.84
N CYS A 270 17.70 -3.84 6.82
CA CYS A 270 18.88 -3.21 7.38
C CYS A 270 19.96 -3.00 6.30
N ALA A 271 20.55 -1.82 6.22
CA ALA A 271 21.58 -1.52 5.24
C ALA A 271 22.94 -2.18 5.56
N PHE A 272 23.11 -2.73 6.77
CA PHE A 272 24.38 -3.30 7.24
C PHE A 272 24.36 -4.83 7.39
N CYS A 273 23.17 -5.45 7.47
CA CYS A 273 22.99 -6.89 7.64
C CYS A 273 21.69 -7.38 7.00
N ASP A 274 21.45 -8.69 7.02
CA ASP A 274 20.27 -9.33 6.41
C ASP A 274 19.00 -9.27 7.28
N CYS A 275 18.94 -8.36 8.26
CA CYS A 275 17.73 -8.19 9.06
C CYS A 275 16.64 -7.51 8.23
N ASP A 276 15.53 -8.20 8.02
CA ASP A 276 14.33 -7.74 7.29
C ASP A 276 13.08 -7.66 8.18
N ILE A 277 13.22 -7.85 9.50
CA ILE A 277 12.13 -7.82 10.48
C ILE A 277 11.67 -6.36 10.69
N PRO A 278 10.50 -5.94 10.20
CA PRO A 278 10.11 -4.53 10.17
C PRO A 278 10.04 -3.86 11.55
N GLN A 279 9.72 -4.63 12.59
CA GLN A 279 9.60 -4.19 13.98
C GLN A 279 10.96 -3.86 14.61
N LEU A 280 12.05 -4.43 14.09
CA LEU A 280 13.41 -4.19 14.58
C LEU A 280 14.14 -3.13 13.75
N ILE A 281 13.53 -2.63 12.67
CA ILE A 281 14.16 -1.73 11.71
C ILE A 281 13.57 -0.33 11.82
N GLN A 282 14.47 0.64 11.94
CA GLN A 282 14.18 2.05 12.10
C GLN A 282 14.85 2.84 10.97
N GLY A 283 14.29 4.02 10.67
CA GLY A 283 14.93 4.98 9.77
C GLY A 283 15.97 5.79 10.53
N ALA A 284 17.24 5.39 10.45
CA ALA A 284 18.36 6.06 11.10
C ALA A 284 18.78 7.29 10.29
N HIS A 285 18.88 8.46 10.93
CA HIS A 285 19.34 9.68 10.28
C HIS A 285 20.85 9.68 10.08
N ILE A 286 21.29 10.09 8.90
CA ILE A 286 22.72 10.30 8.63
C ILE A 286 23.21 11.56 9.34
N TYR A 287 22.57 12.70 9.09
CA TYR A 287 22.76 13.91 9.87
C TYR A 287 21.68 14.00 10.96
N PRO A 288 22.03 13.88 12.26
CA PRO A 288 21.05 13.75 13.34
C PRO A 288 20.09 14.93 13.43
N VAL A 289 18.83 14.66 13.75
CA VAL A 289 17.80 15.69 13.93
C VAL A 289 18.17 16.67 15.06
N ALA A 290 18.84 16.20 16.11
CA ALA A 290 19.37 17.04 17.18
C ALA A 290 20.30 18.15 16.65
N ASP A 291 21.14 17.84 15.66
CA ASP A 291 22.10 18.80 15.10
C ASP A 291 21.45 19.68 14.03
N ILE A 292 20.50 19.13 13.25
CA ILE A 292 19.64 19.93 12.36
C ILE A 292 18.91 21.03 13.15
N LYS A 293 18.41 20.71 14.35
CA LYS A 293 17.71 21.68 15.21
C LYS A 293 18.59 22.87 15.62
N LYS A 294 19.90 22.67 15.77
CA LYS A 294 20.86 23.71 16.17
C LYS A 294 21.22 24.66 15.01
N LEU A 295 20.92 24.30 13.76
CA LEU A 295 21.26 25.12 12.60
C LEU A 295 20.56 26.50 12.64
N ALA A 296 21.27 27.54 12.21
CA ALA A 296 20.72 28.88 12.00
C ALA A 296 20.00 29.00 10.63
N VAL A 297 18.99 28.15 10.40
CA VAL A 297 18.17 28.15 9.18
C VAL A 297 16.68 28.15 9.54
N PRO A 298 15.78 28.57 8.62
CA PRO A 298 14.33 28.56 8.87
C PRO A 298 13.80 27.16 9.25
N LEU A 299 12.73 27.12 10.06
CA LEU A 299 12.12 25.88 10.56
C LEU A 299 11.72 24.94 9.41
N GLU A 300 11.15 25.50 8.34
CA GLU A 300 10.75 24.77 7.15
C GLU A 300 11.94 24.03 6.52
N LYS A 301 13.12 24.66 6.49
CA LYS A 301 14.34 24.03 5.96
C LYS A 301 14.85 22.93 6.87
N LYS A 302 14.74 23.10 8.20
CA LYS A 302 15.08 22.05 9.17
C LYS A 302 14.19 20.81 8.99
N ILE A 303 12.88 21.01 8.83
CA ILE A 303 11.93 19.93 8.60
C ILE A 303 12.18 19.25 7.24
N GLU A 304 12.49 20.02 6.20
CA GLU A 304 12.88 19.47 4.90
C GLU A 304 14.09 18.54 5.04
N MET A 305 15.15 18.97 5.72
CA MET A 305 16.34 18.15 5.97
C MET A 305 16.06 16.92 6.84
N ALA A 306 15.20 17.07 7.86
CA ALA A 306 14.86 15.98 8.78
C ALA A 306 13.91 14.95 8.16
N THR A 307 13.15 15.34 7.13
CA THR A 307 12.22 14.44 6.42
C THR A 307 12.76 13.96 5.07
N ASP A 308 13.93 14.44 4.63
CA ASP A 308 14.58 13.97 3.40
C ASP A 308 14.97 12.50 3.52
N GLY A 309 14.44 11.65 2.63
CA GLY A 309 14.77 10.22 2.62
C GLY A 309 16.25 9.94 2.33
N LYS A 310 16.97 10.88 1.69
CA LYS A 310 18.42 10.77 1.47
C LYS A 310 19.25 11.10 2.71
N ASN A 311 18.62 11.68 3.75
CA ASN A 311 19.22 11.86 5.06
C ASN A 311 18.98 10.64 5.97
N GLY A 312 18.68 9.47 5.41
CA GLY A 312 18.41 8.30 6.22
C GLY A 312 18.72 6.97 5.57
N LEU A 313 18.74 5.94 6.41
CA LEU A 313 18.90 4.54 6.05
C LEU A 313 17.99 3.67 6.92
N TRP A 314 17.57 2.53 6.37
CA TRP A 314 17.01 1.47 7.19
C TRP A 314 18.13 0.79 7.97
N LEU A 315 18.06 0.81 9.30
CA LEU A 315 18.99 0.07 10.17
C LEU A 315 18.21 -0.70 11.24
N CYS A 316 18.67 -1.90 11.56
CA CYS A 316 18.15 -2.61 12.72
C CYS A 316 18.55 -1.88 14.01
N ASN A 317 17.81 -2.10 15.11
CA ASN A 317 18.03 -1.42 16.38
C ASN A 317 19.49 -1.48 16.87
N ASN A 318 20.17 -2.62 16.64
CA ASN A 318 21.58 -2.78 17.00
C ASN A 318 22.49 -1.86 16.18
N HIS A 319 22.41 -1.92 14.85
CA HIS A 319 23.24 -1.10 13.96
C HIS A 319 22.92 0.39 14.05
N HIS A 320 21.65 0.74 14.26
CA HIS A 320 21.24 2.12 14.50
C HIS A 320 21.95 2.68 15.74
N LYS A 321 21.93 1.96 16.86
CA LYS A 321 22.59 2.39 18.10
C LYS A 321 24.12 2.46 17.96
N LEU A 322 24.72 1.53 17.21
CA LEU A 322 26.16 1.55 16.93
C LEU A 322 26.56 2.77 16.08
N LEU A 323 25.73 3.17 15.11
CA LEU A 323 25.96 4.37 14.31
C LEU A 323 25.81 5.64 15.15
N ASP A 324 24.74 5.75 15.94
CA ASP A 324 24.44 6.92 16.77
C ASP A 324 25.47 7.16 17.87
N SER A 325 26.05 6.09 18.41
CA SER A 325 27.13 6.17 19.41
C SER A 325 28.53 6.42 18.82
N GLY A 326 28.67 6.46 17.48
CA GLY A 326 29.96 6.63 16.81
C GLY A 326 30.86 5.39 16.87
N ILE A 327 30.34 4.26 17.36
CA ILE A 327 31.05 2.97 17.36
C ILE A 327 31.20 2.46 15.92
N ILE A 328 30.16 2.62 15.11
CA ILE A 328 30.23 2.47 13.65
C ILE A 328 30.21 3.86 13.02
N THR A 329 31.08 4.07 12.03
CA THR A 329 31.11 5.28 11.21
C THR A 329 31.04 4.92 9.74
N LEU A 330 30.65 5.90 8.93
CA LEU A 330 30.58 5.80 7.47
C LEU A 330 31.58 6.79 6.87
N SER A 331 32.36 6.36 5.88
CA SER A 331 33.14 7.27 5.05
C SER A 331 32.36 7.72 3.81
N THR A 332 32.83 8.78 3.16
CA THR A 332 32.18 9.38 1.99
C THR A 332 32.12 8.48 0.76
N ASN A 333 32.99 7.47 0.69
CA ASN A 333 32.95 6.40 -0.31
C ASN A 333 32.04 5.22 0.08
N GLY A 334 31.38 5.28 1.24
CA GLY A 334 30.43 4.30 1.74
C GLY A 334 31.01 3.18 2.59
N ASP A 335 32.31 3.18 2.93
CA ASP A 335 32.88 2.13 3.78
C ASP A 335 32.30 2.22 5.20
N ILE A 336 31.98 1.05 5.76
CA ILE A 336 31.51 0.89 7.13
C ILE A 336 32.73 0.60 8.00
N LYS A 337 33.04 1.53 8.91
CA LYS A 337 34.22 1.47 9.77
C LYS A 337 33.81 1.31 11.23
N ILE A 338 34.59 0.54 11.99
CA ILE A 338 34.39 0.36 13.42
C ILE A 338 35.46 1.19 14.14
N ASN A 339 35.04 2.06 15.06
CA ASN A 339 35.98 2.72 15.95
C ASN A 339 36.47 1.72 17.01
N THR A 340 37.76 1.37 16.94
CA THR A 340 38.35 0.32 17.78
C THR A 340 39.00 0.83 19.06
N GLU A 341 39.16 2.15 19.23
CA GLU A 341 40.01 2.74 20.29
C GLU A 341 39.57 2.37 21.71
N ALA A 342 38.26 2.17 21.93
CA ALA A 342 37.69 1.87 23.24
C ALA A 342 37.03 0.47 23.33
N LEU A 343 37.29 -0.43 22.38
CA LEU A 343 36.60 -1.73 22.31
C LEU A 343 37.51 -2.91 22.65
N GLU A 344 37.03 -3.76 23.55
CA GLU A 344 37.63 -5.08 23.79
C GLU A 344 37.47 -5.99 22.56
N LYS A 345 38.36 -6.99 22.43
CA LYS A 345 38.40 -7.92 21.30
C LYS A 345 37.09 -8.70 21.11
N THR A 346 36.43 -9.06 22.21
CA THR A 346 35.12 -9.76 22.22
C THR A 346 34.02 -8.89 21.61
N SER A 347 33.91 -7.64 22.06
CA SER A 347 32.98 -6.64 21.52
C SER A 347 33.24 -6.33 20.05
N LEU A 348 34.52 -6.22 19.66
CA LEU A 348 34.90 -6.02 18.26
C LEU A 348 34.46 -7.19 17.37
N ASN A 349 34.66 -8.43 17.82
CA ASN A 349 34.23 -9.62 17.09
C ASN A 349 32.71 -9.70 16.97
N PHE A 350 31.97 -9.36 18.03
CA PHE A 350 30.52 -9.28 17.99
C PHE A 350 30.03 -8.31 16.91
N ILE A 351 30.59 -7.09 16.88
CA ILE A 351 30.20 -6.08 15.89
C ILE A 351 30.54 -6.55 14.48
N LYS A 352 31.75 -7.07 14.25
CA LYS A 352 32.17 -7.60 12.94
C LYS A 352 31.23 -8.70 12.45
N ASN A 353 30.89 -9.65 13.32
CA ASN A 353 29.99 -10.75 12.97
C ASN A 353 28.55 -10.29 12.72
N SER A 354 28.16 -9.12 13.21
CA SER A 354 26.84 -8.53 12.95
C SER A 354 26.74 -7.81 11.60
N LEU A 355 27.87 -7.52 10.94
CA LEU A 355 27.93 -6.83 9.66
C LEU A 355 28.04 -7.85 8.52
N VAL A 356 27.14 -7.77 7.55
CA VAL A 356 27.23 -8.55 6.30
C VAL A 356 27.98 -7.76 5.24
N LEU A 357 27.81 -6.44 5.24
CA LEU A 357 28.45 -5.53 4.30
C LEU A 357 29.60 -4.77 4.95
N SER A 358 30.70 -4.63 4.23
CA SER A 358 31.81 -3.74 4.58
C SER A 358 31.68 -2.35 3.93
N ARG A 359 30.79 -2.22 2.95
CA ARG A 359 30.56 -1.00 2.18
C ARG A 359 29.10 -0.91 1.74
N LEU A 360 28.53 0.29 1.81
CA LEU A 360 27.18 0.56 1.32
C LEU A 360 27.10 0.42 -0.21
N PRO A 361 25.94 -0.02 -0.75
CA PRO A 361 25.69 -0.03 -2.19
C PRO A 361 25.82 1.36 -2.85
N GLU A 362 26.27 1.43 -4.09
CA GLU A 362 26.53 2.71 -4.79
C GLU A 362 25.27 3.56 -5.01
N ASP A 363 24.11 2.93 -5.18
CA ASP A 363 22.81 3.59 -5.33
C ASP A 363 22.36 4.32 -4.06
N VAL A 364 22.86 3.90 -2.90
CA VAL A 364 22.67 4.58 -1.62
C VAL A 364 23.56 5.84 -1.52
N ILE A 365 24.79 5.77 -2.04
CA ILE A 365 25.83 6.80 -1.89
C ILE A 365 25.63 7.93 -2.91
N THR A 366 24.51 8.65 -2.77
CA THR A 366 24.19 9.80 -3.62
C THR A 366 24.92 11.08 -3.16
N PRO A 367 25.06 12.11 -4.03
CA PRO A 367 25.63 13.39 -3.63
C PRO A 367 24.94 14.04 -2.41
N ASN A 368 23.61 13.88 -2.29
CA ASN A 368 22.87 14.38 -1.14
C ASN A 368 23.18 13.58 0.13
N PHE A 369 23.28 12.26 0.03
CA PHE A 369 23.68 11.40 1.15
C PHE A 369 25.06 11.81 1.68
N VAL A 370 26.03 11.97 0.78
CA VAL A 370 27.40 12.43 1.12
C VAL A 370 27.37 13.83 1.75
N SER A 371 26.51 14.73 1.27
CA SER A 371 26.32 16.06 1.87
C SER A 371 25.86 15.99 3.32
N TYR A 372 24.88 15.13 3.65
CA TYR A 372 24.47 14.91 5.04
C TYR A 372 25.56 14.25 5.88
N LEU A 373 26.28 13.28 5.32
CA LEU A 373 27.38 12.61 6.02
C LEU A 373 28.51 13.60 6.36
N ASN A 374 28.88 14.48 5.43
CA ASN A 374 29.88 15.52 5.70
C ASN A 374 29.44 16.46 6.83
N LYS A 375 28.14 16.81 6.90
CA LYS A 375 27.60 17.59 8.02
C LYS A 375 27.73 16.85 9.36
N ARG A 376 27.48 15.53 9.38
CA ARG A 376 27.68 14.69 10.58
C ARG A 376 29.15 14.70 11.01
N ILE A 377 30.08 14.52 10.06
CA ILE A 377 31.52 14.49 10.34
C ILE A 377 31.98 15.84 10.91
N SER A 378 31.60 16.95 10.27
CA SER A 378 31.96 18.30 10.74
C SER A 378 31.34 18.70 12.08
N ALA A 379 30.24 18.07 12.49
CA ALA A 379 29.61 18.31 13.79
C ALA A 379 30.25 17.50 14.93
N ALA A 380 30.98 16.44 14.60
CA ALA A 380 31.68 15.56 15.54
C ALA A 380 33.16 15.95 15.75
N SER A 381 33.73 16.74 14.83
CA SER A 381 35.03 17.42 14.95
C SER A 381 34.89 18.75 15.67
#